data_AF-A0A9X2KHX7-F1
#
_entry.id   AF-A0A9X2KHX7-F1
#
_cell.length_a   1.000
_cell.length_b   1.000
_cell.length_c   1.000
_cell.angle_alpha   90.00
_cell.angle_beta   90.00
_cell.angle_gamma   90.00
#
_symmetry.space_group_name_H-M   'P 1'
#
loop_
_entity.id
_entity.type
_entity.pdbx_description
1 polymer ?
#
loop_
_entity_poly.entity_id
_entity_poly.type
_entity_poly.pdbx_seq_one_letter_code
_entity_poly.pdbx_strand_id
1 'polypeptide(L)'
;MPNISVVAVIAPNFKRRLSGVTSTIIQLVPLQARSLGIAALGPGLPDHLPKLRLRDMPGLWSAPTGRPFRIWHARRNVEMLAGIVLRDILRMPLRLVFTSAAQRHHTGWTRRLIRRMDAVIATSGRSAGYLTIPAE
;
A
#
# COMPACT_ATOMS: atom_id res chain seq x y z
N MET A 1 -5.15 -8.88 17.10
CA MET A 1 -5.41 -8.06 15.88
C MET A 1 -4.93 -6.65 16.17
N PRO A 2 -4.26 -5.96 15.23
CA PRO A 2 -3.75 -4.61 15.47
C PRO A 2 -4.91 -3.62 15.67
N ASN A 3 -4.76 -2.70 16.63
CA ASN A 3 -5.71 -1.60 16.82
C ASN A 3 -5.56 -0.60 15.66
N ILE A 4 -6.64 -0.35 14.92
CA ILE A 4 -6.62 0.52 13.73
C ILE A 4 -6.18 1.96 14.05
N SER A 5 -6.41 2.44 15.27
CA SER A 5 -6.01 3.80 15.67
C SER A 5 -4.50 3.99 15.64
N VAL A 6 -3.71 2.96 15.90
CA VAL A 6 -2.23 3.04 15.89
C VAL A 6 -1.60 2.57 14.57
N VAL A 7 -2.41 2.01 13.66
CA VAL A 7 -1.93 1.61 12.32
C VAL A 7 -1.74 2.86 11.47
N ALA A 8 -0.50 3.20 11.20
CA ALA A 8 -0.12 4.33 10.36
C ALA A 8 0.18 3.95 8.91
N VAL A 9 0.45 2.67 8.61
CA VAL A 9 0.73 2.18 7.26
C VAL A 9 -0.14 0.97 6.96
N ILE A 10 -0.76 0.95 5.77
CA ILE A 10 -1.53 -0.20 5.28
C ILE A 10 -0.85 -0.77 4.05
N ALA A 11 -0.57 -2.07 4.10
CA ALA A 11 -0.08 -2.85 2.98
C ALA A 11 -1.23 -3.70 2.38
N PRO A 12 -1.98 -3.18 1.39
CA PRO A 12 -3.05 -3.93 0.75
C PRO A 12 -2.52 -5.14 -0.03
N ASN A 13 -3.26 -6.25 -0.01
CA ASN A 13 -3.07 -7.40 -0.88
C ASN A 13 -4.43 -7.90 -1.38
N PHE A 14 -4.82 -7.51 -2.59
CA PHE A 14 -6.13 -7.91 -3.14
C PHE A 14 -6.11 -9.25 -3.90
N LYS A 15 -4.94 -9.82 -4.20
CA LYS A 15 -4.84 -11.16 -4.81
C LYS A 15 -4.88 -12.25 -3.74
N ARG A 16 -5.74 -13.24 -3.97
CA ARG A 16 -5.82 -14.47 -3.15
C ARG A 16 -4.69 -15.46 -3.42
N ARG A 17 -4.19 -15.52 -4.66
CA ARG A 17 -3.11 -16.45 -5.05
C ARG A 17 -1.76 -15.90 -4.58
N LEU A 18 -0.95 -16.77 -3.99
CA LEU A 18 0.45 -16.52 -3.70
C LEU A 18 1.18 -16.10 -4.98
N SER A 19 1.94 -15.02 -4.87
CA SER A 19 2.78 -14.47 -5.93
C SER A 19 3.96 -13.76 -5.27
N GLY A 20 4.98 -13.39 -6.04
CA GLY A 20 6.13 -12.64 -5.52
C GLY A 20 5.72 -11.43 -4.67
N VAL A 21 4.73 -10.64 -5.13
CA VAL A 21 4.19 -9.49 -4.39
C VAL A 21 3.58 -9.89 -3.04
N THR A 22 2.79 -10.96 -3.01
CA THR A 22 2.18 -11.46 -1.76
C THR A 22 3.26 -12.00 -0.80
N SER A 23 4.31 -12.64 -1.32
CA SER A 23 5.45 -13.10 -0.52
C SER A 23 6.17 -11.94 0.18
N THR A 24 6.36 -10.80 -0.51
CA THR A 24 6.98 -9.63 0.13
C THR A 24 6.17 -9.09 1.30
N ILE A 25 4.84 -9.14 1.23
CA ILE A 25 3.98 -8.73 2.34
C ILE A 25 4.12 -9.73 3.50
N ILE A 26 4.07 -11.03 3.21
CA ILE A 26 4.18 -12.09 4.22
C ILE A 26 5.52 -12.02 4.98
N GLN A 27 6.62 -11.77 4.28
CA GLN A 27 7.96 -11.75 4.88
C GLN A 27 8.30 -10.41 5.55
N LEU A 28 7.94 -9.28 4.93
CA LEU A 28 8.39 -7.96 5.41
C LEU A 28 7.46 -7.33 6.43
N VAL A 29 6.15 -7.49 6.31
CA VAL A 29 5.21 -6.83 7.22
C VAL A 29 5.44 -7.21 8.69
N PRO A 30 5.70 -8.48 9.07
CA PRO A 30 5.99 -8.82 10.46
C PRO A 30 7.27 -8.18 10.99
N LEU A 31 8.29 -8.00 10.13
CA LEU A 31 9.53 -7.33 10.50
C LEU A 31 9.33 -5.83 10.65
N GLN A 32 8.63 -5.20 9.71
CA GLN A 32 8.29 -3.78 9.73
C GLN A 32 7.37 -3.45 10.92
N ALA A 33 6.46 -4.34 11.30
CA ALA A 33 5.55 -4.16 12.43
C ALA A 33 6.25 -4.02 13.78
N ARG A 34 7.53 -4.40 13.88
CA ARG A 34 8.33 -4.24 15.12
C ARG A 34 8.70 -2.79 15.39
N SER A 35 8.77 -1.94 14.37
CA SER A 35 9.19 -0.53 14.49
C SER A 35 8.20 0.45 13.84
N LEU A 36 7.29 -0.03 13.01
CA LEU A 36 6.28 0.76 12.31
C LEU A 36 4.89 0.23 12.67
N GLY A 37 3.92 1.10 12.90
CA GLY A 37 2.50 0.73 12.98
C GLY A 37 1.95 0.31 11.61
N ILE A 38 2.41 -0.81 11.06
CA ILE A 38 1.99 -1.32 9.75
C ILE A 38 1.08 -2.55 9.91
N ALA A 39 0.05 -2.62 9.09
CA ALA A 39 -0.80 -3.79 8.98
C ALA A 39 -1.13 -4.10 7.53
N ALA A 40 -1.26 -5.38 7.21
CA ALA A 40 -1.70 -5.84 5.90
C ALA A 40 -3.24 -5.79 5.79
N LEU A 41 -3.79 -5.63 4.58
CA LEU A 41 -5.23 -5.64 4.35
C LEU A 41 -5.58 -6.45 3.10
N GLY A 42 -6.36 -7.51 3.26
CA GLY A 42 -6.90 -8.27 2.13
C GLY A 42 -6.85 -9.78 2.30
N PRO A 43 -7.35 -10.55 1.31
CA PRO A 43 -7.50 -11.99 1.44
C PRO A 43 -6.18 -12.76 1.22
N GLY A 44 -6.16 -14.03 1.65
CA GLY A 44 -5.03 -14.95 1.40
C GLY A 44 -3.78 -14.67 2.23
N LEU A 45 -3.90 -13.88 3.30
CA LEU A 45 -2.81 -13.57 4.23
C LEU A 45 -2.84 -14.53 5.44
N PRO A 46 -1.70 -15.14 5.81
CA PRO A 46 -1.57 -15.96 7.01
C PRO A 46 -2.12 -15.29 8.29
N ASP A 47 -2.58 -16.08 9.25
CA ASP A 47 -3.22 -15.57 10.47
C ASP A 47 -2.26 -14.89 11.46
N HIS A 48 -0.98 -15.24 11.41
CA HIS A 48 0.05 -14.66 12.26
C HIS A 48 0.48 -13.24 11.81
N LEU A 49 0.07 -12.78 10.62
CA LEU A 49 0.41 -11.43 10.15
C LEU A 49 -0.44 -10.38 10.86
N PRO A 50 0.14 -9.21 11.23
CA PRO A 50 -0.66 -8.08 11.64
C PRO A 50 -1.50 -7.63 10.43
N LYS A 51 -2.81 -7.90 10.51
CA LYS A 51 -3.76 -7.63 9.43
C LYS A 51 -5.02 -6.95 9.91
N LEU A 52 -5.50 -6.00 9.11
CA LEU A 52 -6.81 -5.42 9.22
C LEU A 52 -7.83 -6.30 8.49
N ARG A 53 -9.06 -6.33 9.00
CA ARG A 53 -10.20 -6.94 8.34
C ARG A 53 -10.94 -5.87 7.53
N LEU A 54 -11.71 -6.30 6.54
CA LEU A 54 -12.59 -5.39 5.78
C LEU A 54 -13.60 -4.65 6.67
N ARG A 55 -13.98 -5.25 7.80
CA ARG A 55 -14.86 -4.60 8.80
C ARG A 55 -14.20 -3.39 9.48
N ASP A 56 -12.87 -3.31 9.47
CA ASP A 56 -12.12 -2.22 10.09
C ASP A 56 -11.97 -1.03 9.13
N MET A 57 -12.38 -1.18 7.86
CA MET A 57 -12.26 -0.16 6.81
C MET A 57 -12.96 1.17 7.16
N PRO A 58 -14.09 1.20 7.90
CA PRO A 58 -14.65 2.46 8.41
C PRO A 58 -13.72 3.24 9.34
N GLY A 59 -12.80 2.58 10.05
CA GLY A 59 -11.81 3.28 10.89
C GLY A 59 -10.75 4.05 10.08
N LEU A 60 -10.76 3.92 8.74
CA LEU A 60 -9.88 4.69 7.86
C LEU A 60 -10.27 6.16 7.73
N TRP A 61 -11.53 6.51 8.03
CA TRP A 61 -11.97 7.92 8.06
C TRP A 61 -11.30 8.73 9.17
N SER A 62 -10.78 8.06 10.20
CA SER A 62 -9.99 8.70 11.26
C SER A 62 -8.50 8.54 10.99
N ALA A 63 -7.77 9.63 11.15
CA ALA A 63 -6.32 9.63 11.12
C ALA A 63 -5.75 8.78 12.29
N PRO A 64 -4.57 8.17 12.14
CA PRO A 64 -3.96 7.41 13.21
C PRO A 64 -3.51 8.32 14.37
N THR A 65 -3.47 7.78 15.58
CA THR A 65 -3.05 8.50 16.79
C THR A 65 -1.66 9.11 16.59
N GLY A 66 -1.56 10.42 16.82
CA GLY A 66 -0.29 11.17 16.69
C GLY A 66 0.17 11.41 15.25
N ARG A 67 -0.66 11.14 14.23
CA ARG A 67 -0.33 11.42 12.82
C ARG A 67 -1.51 12.07 12.07
N PRO A 68 -1.24 13.02 11.16
CA PRO A 68 -2.31 13.69 10.41
C PRO A 68 -2.93 12.82 9.30
N PHE A 69 -2.26 11.75 8.88
CA PHE A 69 -2.72 10.85 7.82
C PHE A 69 -2.18 9.44 8.00
N ARG A 70 -2.80 8.49 7.29
CA ARG A 70 -2.34 7.11 7.15
C ARG A 70 -1.73 6.89 5.78
N ILE A 71 -0.72 6.04 5.68
CA ILE A 71 -0.07 5.69 4.42
C ILE A 71 -0.76 4.46 3.83
N TRP A 72 -1.19 4.57 2.58
CA TRP A 72 -1.67 3.45 1.78
C TRP A 72 -0.56 3.01 0.82
N HIS A 73 0.06 1.86 1.09
CA HIS A 73 1.26 1.41 0.38
C HIS A 73 0.95 0.37 -0.68
N ALA A 74 0.60 0.82 -1.88
CA ALA A 74 0.26 -0.05 -3.01
C ALA A 74 1.50 -0.71 -3.66
N ARG A 75 1.31 -1.95 -4.14
CA ARG A 75 2.29 -2.69 -4.95
C ARG A 75 1.73 -3.13 -6.32
N ARG A 76 0.42 -2.95 -6.54
CA ARG A 76 -0.28 -3.28 -7.79
C ARG A 76 -1.23 -2.17 -8.25
N ASN A 77 -1.59 -2.19 -9.55
CA ASN A 77 -2.55 -1.23 -10.13
C ASN A 77 -3.91 -1.21 -9.41
N VAL A 78 -4.44 -2.37 -9.05
CA VAL A 78 -5.72 -2.47 -8.32
C VAL A 78 -5.63 -1.90 -6.91
N GLU A 79 -4.47 -2.01 -6.28
CA GLU A 79 -4.19 -1.45 -4.95
C GLU A 79 -4.00 0.07 -5.04
N MET A 80 -3.33 0.58 -6.09
CA MET A 80 -3.26 2.02 -6.38
C MET A 80 -4.66 2.61 -6.60
N LEU A 81 -5.47 1.96 -7.44
CA LEU A 81 -6.83 2.42 -7.74
C LEU A 81 -7.68 2.50 -6.47
N ALA A 82 -7.65 1.47 -5.62
CA ALA A 82 -8.37 1.52 -4.35
C ALA A 82 -7.89 2.69 -3.47
N GLY A 83 -6.58 2.89 -3.33
CA GLY A 83 -6.04 4.03 -2.59
C GLY A 83 -6.56 5.38 -3.12
N ILE A 84 -6.57 5.55 -4.44
CA ILE A 84 -7.10 6.75 -5.11
C ILE A 84 -8.58 6.93 -4.79
N VAL A 85 -9.39 5.87 -4.84
CA VAL A 85 -10.82 5.93 -4.49
C VAL A 85 -11.01 6.31 -3.02
N LEU A 86 -10.26 5.69 -2.12
CA LEU A 86 -10.36 5.97 -0.68
C LEU A 86 -9.96 7.43 -0.36
N ARG A 87 -8.91 7.96 -1.00
CA ARG A 87 -8.44 9.33 -0.79
C ARG A 87 -9.31 10.37 -1.50
N ASP A 88 -9.55 10.20 -2.81
CA ASP A 88 -10.14 11.24 -3.66
C ASP A 88 -11.68 11.24 -3.59
N ILE A 89 -12.30 10.06 -3.47
CA ILE A 89 -13.78 9.92 -3.47
C ILE A 89 -14.31 9.87 -2.04
N LEU A 90 -13.75 9.01 -1.19
CA LEU A 90 -14.20 8.86 0.20
C LEU A 90 -13.58 9.88 1.16
N ARG A 91 -12.64 10.70 0.68
CA ARG A 91 -11.96 11.78 1.44
C ARG A 91 -11.31 11.29 2.73
N MET A 92 -10.83 10.05 2.75
CA MET A 92 -10.08 9.53 3.90
C MET A 92 -8.71 10.22 3.99
N PRO A 93 -8.19 10.50 5.20
CA PRO A 93 -6.89 11.13 5.41
C PRO A 93 -5.75 10.17 5.08
N LEU A 94 -5.52 9.94 3.78
CA LEU A 94 -4.55 9.00 3.24
C LEU A 94 -3.49 9.69 2.39
N ARG A 95 -2.23 9.25 2.52
CA ARG A 95 -1.19 9.46 1.52
C ARG A 95 -0.89 8.16 0.79
N LEU A 96 -0.78 8.22 -0.53
CA LEU A 96 -0.65 7.08 -1.41
C LEU A 96 0.81 6.88 -1.81
N VAL A 97 1.38 5.74 -1.42
CA VAL A 97 2.75 5.37 -1.78
C VAL A 97 2.70 4.15 -2.67
N PHE A 98 3.46 4.15 -3.77
CA PHE A 98 3.55 3.01 -4.68
C PHE A 98 4.97 2.50 -4.78
N THR A 99 5.18 1.20 -4.60
CA THR A 99 6.49 0.58 -4.90
C THR A 99 6.46 -0.09 -6.27
N SER A 100 7.32 0.38 -7.18
CA SER A 100 7.55 -0.23 -8.47
C SER A 100 8.71 -1.22 -8.44
N ALA A 101 8.39 -2.48 -8.71
CA ALA A 101 9.37 -3.54 -8.99
C ALA A 101 9.42 -3.92 -10.49
N ALA A 102 8.60 -3.28 -11.33
CA ALA A 102 8.49 -3.67 -12.73
C ALA A 102 9.61 -3.07 -13.57
N GLN A 103 10.31 -3.90 -14.33
CA GLN A 103 11.31 -3.49 -15.34
C GLN A 103 10.70 -3.58 -16.74
N ARG A 104 9.58 -2.89 -16.96
CA ARG A 104 8.87 -2.88 -18.26
C ARG A 104 8.13 -1.58 -18.45
N HIS A 105 7.91 -1.22 -19.72
CA HIS A 105 7.14 -0.04 -20.08
C HIS A 105 5.72 -0.12 -19.51
N HIS A 106 5.36 0.90 -18.73
CA HIS A 106 4.03 1.02 -18.16
C HIS A 106 3.02 1.46 -19.23
N THR A 107 1.86 0.79 -19.24
CA THR A 107 0.71 1.21 -20.06
C THR A 107 0.26 2.62 -19.67
N GLY A 108 -0.41 3.33 -20.58
CA GLY A 108 -0.94 4.67 -20.30
C GLY A 108 -1.84 4.70 -19.04
N TRP A 109 -2.61 3.64 -18.83
CA TRP A 109 -3.40 3.43 -17.60
C TRP A 109 -2.53 3.40 -16.34
N THR A 110 -1.47 2.59 -16.35
CA THR A 110 -0.57 2.47 -15.19
C THR A 110 0.13 3.79 -14.90
N ARG A 111 0.58 4.50 -15.93
CA ARG A 111 1.18 5.84 -15.79
C ARG A 111 0.19 6.85 -15.17
N ARG A 112 -1.09 6.79 -15.56
CA ARG A 112 -2.14 7.65 -14.97
C ARG A 112 -2.33 7.39 -13.48
N LEU A 113 -2.30 6.12 -13.05
CA LEU A 113 -2.39 5.76 -11.63
C LEU A 113 -1.15 6.24 -10.86
N ILE A 114 0.05 5.98 -11.39
CA ILE A 114 1.32 6.38 -10.80
C ILE A 114 1.37 7.90 -10.59
N ARG A 115 0.90 8.71 -11.55
CA ARG A 115 0.83 10.18 -11.44
C ARG A 115 -0.08 10.70 -10.31
N ARG A 116 -0.94 9.86 -9.73
CA ARG A 116 -1.80 10.22 -8.59
C ARG A 116 -1.23 9.78 -7.25
N MET A 117 -0.09 9.08 -7.23
CA MET A 117 0.59 8.69 -6.00
C MET A 117 1.36 9.88 -5.43
N ASP A 118 1.40 9.99 -4.11
CA ASP A 118 2.13 11.05 -3.41
C ASP A 118 3.63 10.76 -3.36
N ALA A 119 4.02 9.48 -3.36
CA ALA A 119 5.40 9.05 -3.52
C ALA A 119 5.51 7.71 -4.27
N VAL A 120 6.61 7.53 -4.99
CA VAL A 120 6.93 6.28 -5.69
C VAL A 120 8.31 5.80 -5.28
N ILE A 121 8.41 4.52 -4.93
CA ILE A 121 9.65 3.85 -4.53
C ILE A 121 10.06 2.91 -5.65
N ALA A 122 11.30 3.01 -6.12
CA ALA A 122 11.84 2.09 -7.11
C ALA A 122 12.77 1.08 -6.42
N THR A 123 12.52 -0.22 -6.64
CA THR A 123 13.37 -1.27 -6.03
C THR A 123 14.79 -1.36 -6.62
N SER A 124 15.06 -0.67 -7.72
CA SER A 124 16.38 -0.58 -8.35
C SER A 124 16.46 0.61 -9.30
N GLY A 125 17.67 1.10 -9.60
CA GLY A 125 17.87 2.16 -10.61
C GLY A 125 17.35 1.77 -11.99
N ARG A 126 17.41 0.48 -12.35
CA ARG A 126 16.81 -0.04 -13.59
C ARG A 126 15.28 0.09 -13.59
N SER A 127 14.62 -0.21 -12.48
CA SER A 127 13.18 0.00 -12.32
C SER A 127 12.81 1.48 -12.33
N ALA A 128 13.65 2.34 -11.75
CA ALA A 128 13.47 3.79 -11.79
C ALA A 128 13.47 4.32 -13.24
N GLY A 129 14.33 3.77 -14.11
CA GLY A 129 14.38 4.13 -15.54
C GLY A 129 13.11 3.86 -16.34
N TYR A 130 12.19 3.02 -15.85
CA TYR A 130 10.88 2.78 -16.49
C TYR A 130 9.76 3.68 -15.95
N LEU A 131 10.05 4.51 -14.94
CA LEU A 131 9.09 5.46 -14.35
C LEU A 131 9.20 6.82 -15.06
N THR A 132 8.05 7.44 -15.28
CA THR A 132 7.97 8.79 -15.89
C THR A 132 7.96 9.90 -14.85
N ILE A 133 8.12 9.57 -13.57
CA ILE A 133 8.14 10.52 -12.45
C ILE A 133 9.31 10.15 -11.51
N PRO A 134 9.83 11.11 -10.71
CA PRO A 134 10.89 10.83 -9.75
C PRO A 134 10.47 9.68 -8.81
N ALA A 135 11.43 8.82 -8.50
CA ALA A 135 11.27 7.75 -7.55
C ALA A 135 12.42 7.78 -6.55
N GLU A 136 12.09 7.42 -5.30
CA GLU A 136 13.07 7.21 -4.22
C GLU A 136 13.64 5.79 -4.24
#